data_AF-A0AAW9E9S2-F1
#
_entry.id   AF-A0AAW9E9S2-F1
#
_cell.length_a   1.000
_cell.length_b   1.000
_cell.length_c   1.000
_cell.angle_alpha   90.00
_cell.angle_beta   90.00
_cell.angle_gamma   90.00
#
_symmetry.space_group_name_H-M   'P 1'
#
loop_
_entity.id
_entity.type
_entity.pdbx_description
1 polymer ?
#
loop_
_entity_poly.entity_id
_entity_poly.type
_entity_poly.pdbx_seq_one_letter_code
_entity_poly.pdbx_strand_id
1 'polypeptide(L)'
;GSNVPQTRTPDAHFFTEVRYKGTKTVAVTPDYAEIAKLCDQWLNPKQGTDSAMAMAMGHVILNEFHVKRQTEYFSNYVRTYTDMPMLVMLDKHD
;
A
#
# COMPACT_ATOMS: atom_id res chain seq x y z
N GLY A 1 8.44 5.24 2.26
CA GLY A 1 9.59 6.16 2.39
C GLY A 1 9.89 6.96 1.14
N SER A 2 9.06 7.96 0.80
CA SER A 2 9.33 8.93 -0.28
C SER A 2 9.10 10.32 0.26
N ASN A 3 10.13 11.17 0.31
CA ASN A 3 9.98 12.53 0.81
C ASN A 3 9.60 13.50 -0.34
N VAL A 4 8.33 13.49 -0.73
CA VAL A 4 7.80 14.21 -1.91
C VAL A 4 8.16 15.71 -1.94
N PRO A 5 7.92 16.54 -0.91
CA PRO A 5 8.22 17.97 -1.00
C PRO A 5 9.70 18.27 -1.21
N GLN A 6 10.60 17.45 -0.66
CA GLN A 6 12.04 17.65 -0.77
C GLN A 6 12.63 17.08 -2.08
N THR A 7 12.13 15.93 -2.54
CA THR A 7 12.76 15.15 -3.63
C THR A 7 11.95 15.14 -4.93
N ARG A 8 10.71 15.64 -4.89
CA ARG A 8 9.81 15.85 -6.03
C ARG A 8 9.12 17.21 -5.90
N THR A 9 9.90 18.23 -5.51
CA THR A 9 9.43 19.59 -5.30
C THR A 9 8.56 20.15 -6.43
N PRO A 10 8.91 20.01 -7.73
CA PRO A 10 8.07 20.56 -8.80
C PRO A 10 6.70 19.90 -8.90
N ASP A 11 6.54 18.65 -8.44
CA ASP A 11 5.29 17.90 -8.51
C ASP A 11 4.51 17.89 -7.19
N ALA A 12 5.09 18.42 -6.10
CA ALA A 12 4.52 18.33 -4.76
C ALA A 12 3.14 19.01 -4.65
N HIS A 13 2.88 20.02 -5.49
CA HIS A 13 1.60 20.71 -5.50
C HIS A 13 0.44 19.76 -5.84
N PHE A 14 0.62 18.82 -6.78
CA PHE A 14 -0.40 17.82 -7.11
C PHE A 14 -0.81 16.98 -5.89
N PHE A 15 0.18 16.58 -5.06
CA PHE A 15 -0.08 15.82 -3.83
C PHE A 15 -0.84 16.67 -2.80
N THR A 16 -0.49 17.95 -2.64
CA THR A 16 -1.15 18.82 -1.67
C THR A 16 -2.55 19.26 -2.11
N GLU A 17 -2.75 19.53 -3.39
CA GLU A 17 -4.00 20.07 -3.93
C GLU A 17 -5.09 18.99 -4.03
N VAL A 18 -4.71 17.73 -4.28
CA VAL A 18 -5.68 16.62 -4.32
C VAL A 18 -6.40 16.41 -2.98
N ARG A 19 -5.81 16.89 -1.88
CA ARG A 19 -6.42 16.86 -0.55
C ARG A 19 -7.65 17.75 -0.47
N TYR A 20 -7.67 18.89 -1.17
CA TYR A 20 -8.86 19.73 -1.28
C TYR A 20 -10.00 19.05 -2.06
N LYS A 21 -9.66 18.08 -2.91
CA LYS A 21 -10.62 17.20 -3.58
C LYS A 21 -11.11 16.05 -2.68
N GLY A 22 -10.78 16.05 -1.39
CA GLY A 22 -11.19 15.04 -0.42
C GLY A 22 -10.34 13.76 -0.41
N THR A 23 -9.20 13.75 -1.11
CA THR A 23 -8.30 12.58 -1.08
C THR A 23 -7.51 12.55 0.22
N LYS A 24 -7.64 11.44 0.96
CA LYS A 24 -6.86 11.19 2.17
C LYS A 24 -5.43 10.78 1.82
N THR A 25 -4.47 11.26 2.60
CA THR A 25 -3.03 11.07 2.42
C THR A 25 -2.38 10.51 3.67
N VAL A 26 -1.43 9.58 3.52
CA VAL A 26 -0.73 8.91 4.63
C VAL A 26 0.77 8.92 4.37
N ALA A 27 1.56 9.36 5.35
CA ALA A 27 3.01 9.30 5.32
C ALA A 27 3.52 8.06 6.07
N VAL A 28 4.35 7.26 5.41
CA VAL A 28 5.06 6.11 6.02
C VAL A 28 6.56 6.36 5.92
N THR A 29 7.12 6.87 7.02
CA THR A 29 8.55 7.22 7.18
C THR A 29 8.98 6.98 8.62
N PRO A 30 10.18 6.42 8.86
CA PRO A 30 10.67 6.15 10.22
C PRO A 30 10.88 7.43 11.04
N ASP A 31 11.24 8.52 10.38
CA ASP A 31 11.40 9.86 10.91
C ASP A 31 10.21 10.76 10.53
N TYR A 32 10.10 11.91 11.21
CA TYR A 32 9.12 12.95 10.88
C TYR A 32 9.61 13.82 9.72
N ALA A 33 9.71 13.20 8.54
CA ALA A 33 10.17 13.85 7.31
C ALA A 33 9.18 14.93 6.83
N GLU A 34 9.61 15.80 5.90
CA GLU A 34 8.77 16.89 5.38
C GLU A 34 7.43 16.41 4.82
N ILE A 35 7.38 15.22 4.20
CA ILE A 35 6.13 14.60 3.72
C ILE A 35 5.11 14.36 4.83
N ALA A 36 5.55 14.07 6.07
CA ALA A 36 4.64 13.84 7.19
C ALA A 36 3.81 15.09 7.52
N LYS A 37 4.37 16.30 7.30
CA LYS A 37 3.66 17.57 7.45
C LYS A 37 2.47 17.70 6.48
N LEU A 38 2.55 17.08 5.31
CA LEU A 38 1.56 17.24 4.24
C LEU A 38 0.47 16.16 4.25
N CYS A 39 0.61 15.13 5.09
CA CYS A 39 -0.29 14.00 5.16
C CYS A 39 -1.28 14.12 6.33
N ASP A 40 -2.41 13.42 6.23
CA ASP A 40 -3.43 13.40 7.27
C ASP A 40 -3.09 12.44 8.42
N GLN A 41 -2.28 11.42 8.14
CA GLN A 41 -1.77 10.47 9.13
C GLN A 41 -0.29 10.17 8.89
N TRP A 42 0.47 10.04 9.97
CA TRP A 42 1.86 9.60 9.95
C TRP A 42 2.01 8.26 10.67
N LEU A 43 2.63 7.30 9.99
CA LEU A 43 3.01 6.00 10.51
C LEU A 43 4.54 5.88 10.48
N ASN A 44 5.11 5.47 11.60
CA ASN A 44 6.56 5.46 11.84
C ASN A 44 7.09 4.05 12.13
N PRO A 45 7.03 3.10 11.17
CA PRO A 45 7.63 1.79 11.35
C PRO A 45 9.16 1.92 11.50
N LYS A 46 9.78 0.93 12.14
CA LYS A 46 11.23 0.82 12.17
C LYS A 46 11.75 0.71 10.73
N GLN A 47 12.85 1.39 10.41
CA GLN A 47 13.37 1.38 9.04
C GLN A 47 13.72 -0.04 8.58
N GLY A 48 13.34 -0.39 7.36
CA GLY A 48 13.58 -1.72 6.79
C GLY A 48 12.58 -2.79 7.25
N THR A 49 11.60 -2.45 8.11
CA THR A 49 10.53 -3.38 8.51
C THR A 49 9.20 -3.11 7.78
N ASP A 50 9.21 -2.31 6.72
CA ASP A 50 8.02 -1.93 5.95
C ASP A 50 7.29 -3.16 5.37
N SER A 51 8.01 -4.20 4.97
CA SER A 51 7.43 -5.45 4.47
C SER A 51 6.54 -6.13 5.51
N ALA A 52 6.88 -6.08 6.80
CA ALA A 52 6.04 -6.67 7.84
C ALA A 52 4.69 -5.94 7.95
N MET A 53 4.70 -4.61 7.88
CA MET A 53 3.48 -3.81 7.84
C MET A 53 2.67 -4.11 6.58
N ALA A 54 3.31 -4.18 5.41
CA ALA A 54 2.63 -4.48 4.15
C ALA A 54 1.99 -5.88 4.15
N MET A 55 2.66 -6.89 4.73
CA MET A 55 2.10 -8.24 4.89
C MET A 55 0.88 -8.24 5.81
N ALA A 56 0.90 -7.46 6.91
CA ALA A 56 -0.26 -7.32 7.79
C ALA A 56 -1.45 -6.64 7.08
N MET A 57 -1.19 -5.61 6.27
CA MET A 57 -2.23 -4.98 5.44
C MET A 57 -2.80 -5.97 4.41
N GLY A 58 -1.92 -6.69 3.70
CA GLY A 58 -2.31 -7.72 2.73
C GLY A 58 -3.16 -8.82 3.36
N HIS A 59 -2.82 -9.25 4.59
CA HIS A 59 -3.61 -10.22 5.33
C HIS A 59 -5.06 -9.75 5.56
N VAL A 60 -5.25 -8.51 6.02
CA VAL A 60 -6.59 -7.95 6.24
C VAL A 60 -7.36 -7.84 4.92
N ILE A 61 -6.70 -7.36 3.86
CA ILE A 61 -7.31 -7.23 2.52
C ILE A 61 -7.79 -8.60 2.01
N LEU A 62 -6.96 -9.64 2.08
CA LEU A 62 -7.33 -10.99 1.64
C LEU A 62 -8.45 -11.57 2.50
N ASN A 63 -8.31 -11.49 3.82
CA ASN A 63 -9.27 -12.05 4.76
C ASN A 63 -10.66 -11.41 4.59
N GLU A 64 -10.73 -10.08 4.50
CA GLU A 64 -12.01 -9.38 4.44
C GLU A 64 -12.61 -9.35 3.03
N PHE A 65 -11.80 -9.17 1.98
CA PHE A 65 -12.30 -8.87 0.64
C PHE A 65 -12.15 -10.02 -0.39
N HIS A 66 -11.43 -11.08 -0.05
CA HIS A 66 -11.31 -12.29 -0.88
C HIS A 66 -11.88 -13.55 -0.21
N VAL A 67 -11.90 -13.60 1.13
CA VAL A 67 -12.43 -14.77 1.87
C VAL A 67 -13.81 -14.48 2.44
N LYS A 68 -13.93 -13.53 3.40
CA LYS A 68 -15.19 -13.27 4.10
C LYS A 68 -16.25 -12.64 3.21
N ARG A 69 -15.88 -11.62 2.43
CA ARG A 69 -16.75 -10.94 1.47
C ARG A 69 -16.01 -10.84 0.14
N GLN A 70 -16.33 -11.73 -0.79
CA GLN A 70 -15.75 -11.69 -2.12
C GLN A 70 -16.23 -10.45 -2.88
N THR A 71 -15.33 -9.48 -3.01
CA THR A 71 -15.59 -8.29 -3.82
C THR A 71 -15.42 -8.67 -5.29
N GLU A 72 -16.48 -8.51 -6.09
CA GLU A 72 -16.52 -8.97 -7.49
C GLU A 72 -15.38 -8.35 -8.32
N TYR A 73 -15.19 -7.02 -8.19
CA TYR A 73 -14.13 -6.32 -8.90
C TYR A 73 -12.74 -6.91 -8.60
N PHE A 74 -12.41 -7.13 -7.32
CA PHE A 74 -11.11 -7.70 -6.94
C PHE A 74 -10.95 -9.13 -7.44
N SER A 75 -12.00 -9.94 -7.33
CA SER A 75 -11.98 -11.36 -7.73
C SER A 75 -11.78 -11.52 -9.24
N ASN A 76 -12.48 -10.71 -10.04
CA ASN A 76 -12.34 -10.72 -11.50
C ASN A 76 -10.98 -10.17 -11.94
N TYR A 77 -10.49 -9.12 -11.26
CA TYR A 77 -9.19 -8.53 -11.55
C TYR A 77 -8.07 -9.55 -11.35
N VAL A 78 -7.99 -10.17 -10.17
CA VAL A 78 -6.89 -11.11 -9.89
C VAL A 78 -6.96 -12.37 -10.75
N ARG A 79 -8.17 -12.85 -11.10
CA ARG A 79 -8.34 -13.98 -12.02
C ARG A 79 -7.85 -13.68 -13.44
N THR A 80 -7.96 -12.44 -13.89
CA THR A 80 -7.69 -12.06 -15.29
C THR A 80 -6.26 -11.55 -15.48
N TYR A 81 -5.75 -10.79 -14.52
CA TYR A 81 -4.53 -9.98 -14.70
C TYR A 81 -3.36 -10.42 -13.81
N THR A 82 -3.50 -11.51 -13.06
CA THR A 82 -2.41 -12.05 -12.23
C THR A 82 -2.20 -13.53 -12.49
N ASP A 83 -1.10 -14.06 -11.99
CA ASP A 83 -0.73 -15.47 -12.00
C ASP A 83 -1.42 -16.30 -10.91
N MET A 84 -2.29 -15.69 -10.08
CA MET A 84 -3.05 -16.39 -9.04
C MET A 84 -3.83 -17.65 -9.50
N PRO A 85 -4.45 -17.73 -10.69
CA PRO A 85 -5.16 -18.93 -11.11
C PRO A 85 -4.25 -20.02 -11.70
N MET A 86 -2.95 -19.77 -11.81
CA MET A 86 -2.00 -20.74 -12.38
C MET A 86 -1.63 -21.81 -11.37
N LEU A 87 -1.37 -23.03 -11.87
CA LEU A 87 -0.95 -24.15 -11.05
C LEU A 87 0.56 -24.12 -10.84
N VAL A 88 1.00 -24.42 -9.61
CA VAL A 88 2.41 -24.60 -9.26
C VAL A 88 2.65 -26.08 -8.92
N MET A 89 3.63 -26.71 -9.56
CA MET A 89 4.05 -28.07 -9.21
C MET A 89 4.91 -28.04 -7.95
N LEU A 90 4.58 -28.89 -6.98
CA LEU A 90 5.34 -29.04 -5.74
C LEU A 90 6.24 -30.26 -5.83
N ASP A 91 7.52 -30.08 -5.56
CA ASP A 91 8.45 -31.18 -5.37
C ASP A 91 8.26 -31.78 -3.98
N LYS A 92 8.41 -33.10 -3.86
CA LYS A 92 8.44 -33.75 -2.54
C LYS A 92 9.67 -33.26 -1.79
N HIS A 93 9.44 -32.67 -0.63
CA HIS A 93 10.49 -32.27 0.31
C HIS A 93 10.65 -33.38 1.35
N ASP A 94 11.89 -33.86 1.55
CA ASP A 94 12.27 -34.76 2.65
C ASP A 94 12.27 -34.01 4.00
#